data_AF-A0A5M9Z282-F1
#
_entry.id   AF-A0A5M9Z282-F1
#
_cell.length_a   1.000
_cell.length_b   1.000
_cell.length_c   1.000
_cell.angle_alpha   90.00
_cell.angle_beta   90.00
_cell.angle_gamma   90.00
#
_symmetry.space_group_name_H-M   'P 1'
#
loop_
_entity.id
_entity.type
_entity.pdbx_description
1 polymer ?
#
loop_
_entity_poly.entity_id
_entity_poly.type
_entity_poly.pdbx_seq_one_letter_code
_entity_poly.pdbx_strand_id
1 'polypeptide(L)'
;MELELPANKILLSDFDLWHVVLMDGFVPPDDMDSEKYSKVDDRIEALPELEKRKIIEQSWQHIFDVKKDGQWIQGCIWQINYDDVIKVYHHYDNHQLKIFTPKRKIFD
;
A
#
# COMPACT_ATOMS: atom_id res chain seq x y z
N MET A 1 6.51 -14.02 -12.05
CA MET A 1 7.85 -13.49 -11.74
C MET A 1 7.77 -12.91 -10.34
N GLU A 2 8.76 -13.18 -9.50
CA GLU A 2 8.85 -12.60 -8.14
C GLU A 2 10.21 -11.93 -7.97
N LEU A 3 10.26 -10.87 -7.16
CA LEU A 3 11.45 -10.07 -6.94
C LEU A 3 11.76 -10.03 -5.44
N GLU A 4 13.02 -10.29 -5.09
CA GLU A 4 13.53 -10.07 -3.74
C GLU A 4 14.13 -8.66 -3.68
N LEU A 5 13.61 -7.84 -2.77
CA LEU A 5 14.03 -6.45 -2.56
C LEU A 5 14.46 -6.24 -1.10
N PRO A 6 15.31 -5.24 -0.79
CA PRO A 6 15.61 -4.84 0.58
C PRO A 6 14.34 -4.44 1.34
N ALA A 7 14.16 -4.96 2.56
CA ALA A 7 12.97 -4.69 3.36
C ALA A 7 12.75 -3.19 3.62
N ASN A 8 13.82 -2.41 3.75
CA ASN A 8 13.74 -0.95 3.95
C ASN A 8 13.28 -0.16 2.71
N LYS A 9 13.10 -0.82 1.56
CA LYS A 9 12.53 -0.24 0.35
C LYS A 9 11.03 -0.54 0.20
N ILE A 10 10.47 -1.36 1.08
CA ILE A 10 9.08 -1.77 1.06
C ILE A 10 8.37 -1.10 2.24
N LEU A 11 7.32 -0.34 1.94
CA LEU A 11 6.43 0.18 2.97
C LEU A 11 5.28 -0.80 3.17
N LEU A 12 4.95 -1.12 4.41
CA LEU A 12 3.81 -2.00 4.70
C LEU A 12 2.53 -1.16 4.75
N SER A 13 1.45 -1.70 4.18
CA SER A 13 0.12 -1.12 4.21
C SER A 13 -0.93 -2.21 4.42
N ASP A 14 -2.06 -1.82 4.98
CA ASP A 14 -3.29 -2.62 5.00
C ASP A 14 -3.73 -2.89 3.56
N PHE A 15 -3.91 -4.16 3.19
CA PHE A 15 -4.31 -4.56 1.85
C PHE A 15 -5.76 -4.16 1.55
N ASP A 16 -6.65 -4.37 2.52
CA ASP A 16 -8.08 -4.21 2.33
C ASP A 16 -8.44 -2.74 2.18
N LEU A 17 -7.81 -1.82 2.91
CA LEU A 17 -8.15 -0.39 2.87
C LEU A 17 -7.75 0.34 1.58
N TRP A 18 -6.97 -0.26 0.67
CA TRP A 18 -6.61 0.40 -0.59
C TRP A 18 -7.81 0.71 -1.47
N HIS A 19 -8.88 -0.09 -1.42
CA HIS A 19 -10.08 0.21 -2.21
C HIS A 19 -10.67 1.57 -1.82
N VAL A 20 -10.60 1.97 -0.55
CA VAL A 20 -11.09 3.27 -0.07
C VAL A 20 -10.26 4.40 -0.66
N VAL A 21 -8.93 4.29 -0.63
CA VAL A 21 -8.01 5.27 -1.22
C VAL A 21 -8.23 5.41 -2.72
N LEU A 22 -8.36 4.28 -3.44
CA LEU A 22 -8.58 4.26 -4.88
C LEU A 22 -9.96 4.79 -5.32
N MET A 23 -10.89 4.92 -4.37
CA MET A 23 -12.22 5.49 -4.57
C MET A 23 -12.35 6.93 -4.05
N ASP A 24 -11.23 7.59 -3.73
CA ASP A 24 -11.21 8.93 -3.11
C ASP A 24 -12.00 9.01 -1.79
N GLY A 25 -12.08 7.89 -1.06
CA GLY A 25 -12.83 7.75 0.17
C GLY A 25 -12.03 8.13 1.43
N PHE A 26 -12.75 8.40 2.51
CA PHE A 26 -12.19 8.65 3.84
C PHE A 26 -11.78 7.34 4.53
N VAL A 27 -10.53 7.25 4.98
CA VAL A 27 -10.01 6.09 5.71
C VAL A 27 -10.06 6.38 7.22
N PRO A 28 -10.83 5.63 8.02
CA PRO A 28 -10.95 5.88 9.45
C PRO A 28 -9.63 5.63 10.21
N PRO A 29 -9.36 6.36 11.31
CA PRO A 29 -8.12 6.19 12.09
C PRO A 29 -8.11 4.95 12.99
N ASP A 30 -9.28 4.36 13.20
CA ASP A 30 -9.57 3.19 14.02
C ASP A 30 -10.77 2.43 13.47
N ASP A 31 -10.99 1.22 14.01
CA ASP A 31 -12.12 0.38 13.67
C ASP A 31 -13.42 1.05 14.16
N MET A 32 -14.15 1.66 13.22
CA MET A 32 -15.39 2.38 13.47
C MET A 32 -16.59 1.50 13.14
N ASP A 33 -17.59 1.53 14.02
CA ASP A 33 -18.92 1.02 13.68
C ASP A 33 -19.58 1.87 12.59
N SER A 34 -20.59 1.32 11.93
CA SER A 34 -21.28 1.96 10.80
C SER A 34 -21.95 3.29 11.18
N GLU A 35 -22.42 3.43 12.42
CA GLU A 35 -23.08 4.66 12.89
C GLU A 35 -22.08 5.80 13.04
N LYS A 36 -20.91 5.53 13.63
CA LYS A 36 -19.81 6.49 13.73
C LYS A 36 -19.28 6.87 12.36
N TYR A 37 -19.10 5.88 11.47
CA TYR A 37 -18.66 6.12 10.11
C TYR A 37 -19.63 7.07 9.39
N SER A 38 -20.94 6.77 9.41
CA SER A 38 -21.96 7.60 8.77
C SER A 38 -21.96 9.05 9.29
N LYS A 39 -21.79 9.26 10.60
CA LYS A 39 -21.72 10.62 11.18
C LYS A 39 -20.48 11.39 10.72
N VAL A 40 -19.35 10.70 10.56
CA VAL A 40 -18.11 11.32 10.06
C VAL A 40 -18.27 11.65 8.58
N ASP A 41 -18.84 10.75 7.80
CA ASP A 41 -19.11 10.91 6.37
C ASP A 41 -20.02 12.12 6.11
N ASP A 42 -21.18 12.19 6.78
CA ASP A 42 -22.11 13.33 6.69
C ASP A 42 -21.42 14.67 7.01
N ARG A 43 -20.52 14.66 8.01
CA ARG A 43 -19.77 15.85 8.39
C ARG A 43 -18.75 16.24 7.32
N ILE A 44 -18.08 15.28 6.70
CA ILE A 44 -17.09 15.53 5.63
C ILE A 44 -17.79 16.03 4.36
N GLU A 45 -18.93 15.44 4.00
CA GLU A 45 -19.73 15.84 2.84
C GLU A 45 -20.30 17.25 2.95
N ALA A 46 -20.50 17.76 4.17
CA ALA A 46 -20.95 19.12 4.41
C ALA A 46 -19.85 20.20 4.24
N LEU A 47 -18.58 19.80 4.06
CA LEU A 47 -17.46 20.73 3.96
C LEU A 47 -17.28 21.30 2.54
N PRO A 48 -16.64 22.47 2.40
CA PRO A 48 -16.15 22.93 1.11
C PRO A 48 -15.21 21.90 0.47
N GLU A 49 -15.27 21.75 -0.85
CA GLU A 49 -14.53 20.73 -1.61
C GLU A 49 -13.03 20.68 -1.29
N LEU A 50 -12.39 21.84 -1.13
CA LEU A 50 -10.97 21.90 -0.79
C LEU A 50 -10.66 21.34 0.61
N GLU A 51 -11.54 21.60 1.58
CA GLU A 51 -11.40 21.10 2.95
C GLU A 51 -11.72 19.61 3.04
N LYS A 52 -12.79 19.19 2.35
CA LYS A 52 -13.16 17.78 2.18
C LYS A 52 -11.99 16.98 1.64
N ARG A 53 -11.43 17.41 0.50
CA ARG A 53 -10.30 16.73 -0.14
C ARG A 53 -9.08 16.65 0.76
N LYS A 54 -8.76 17.74 1.47
CA LYS A 54 -7.64 17.75 2.41
C LYS A 54 -7.80 16.73 3.54
N ILE A 55 -9.00 16.60 4.10
CA ILE A 55 -9.28 15.62 5.17
C ILE A 55 -9.18 14.19 4.64
N ILE A 56 -9.76 13.94 3.46
CA ILE A 56 -9.71 12.63 2.79
C ILE A 56 -8.26 12.22 2.52
N GLU A 57 -7.47 13.07 1.84
CA GLU A 57 -6.08 12.75 1.51
C GLU A 57 -5.20 12.55 2.75
N GLN A 58 -5.45 13.33 3.82
CA GLN A 58 -4.75 13.13 5.11
C GLN A 58 -5.10 11.79 5.75
N SER A 59 -6.35 11.35 5.63
CA SER A 59 -6.82 10.10 6.19
C SER A 59 -6.16 8.87 5.56
N TRP A 60 -5.71 8.95 4.31
CA TRP A 60 -5.06 7.83 3.61
C TRP A 60 -3.78 7.35 4.30
N GLN A 61 -3.15 8.17 5.13
CA GLN A 61 -1.99 7.74 5.92
C GLN A 61 -2.32 6.61 6.91
N HIS A 62 -3.60 6.44 7.27
CA HIS A 62 -4.03 5.39 8.19
C HIS A 62 -3.81 3.98 7.62
N ILE A 63 -3.77 3.80 6.29
CA ILE A 63 -3.50 2.49 5.69
C ILE A 63 -2.10 1.97 6.02
N PHE A 64 -1.17 2.83 6.45
CA PHE A 64 0.20 2.42 6.82
C PHE A 64 0.33 2.00 8.30
N ASP A 65 -0.73 2.16 9.11
CA ASP A 65 -0.76 1.73 10.50
C ASP A 65 -1.14 0.23 10.61
N VAL A 66 -0.27 -0.63 10.06
CA VAL A 66 -0.50 -2.09 9.95
C VAL A 66 -0.54 -2.85 11.30
N LYS A 67 -0.41 -2.14 12.43
CA LYS A 67 -0.53 -2.74 13.77
C LYS A 67 -1.98 -2.82 14.25
N LYS A 68 -2.87 -2.06 13.64
CA LYS A 68 -4.28 -1.92 14.04
C LYS A 68 -5.20 -2.76 13.18
N ASP A 69 -5.12 -4.08 13.29
CA ASP A 69 -6.21 -4.96 12.82
C ASP A 69 -6.29 -5.28 11.31
N GLY A 70 -5.22 -5.06 10.54
CA GLY A 70 -5.18 -5.57 9.16
C GLY A 70 -5.16 -7.11 9.12
N GLN A 71 -6.23 -7.76 8.64
CA GLN A 71 -6.22 -9.21 8.39
C GLN A 71 -5.16 -9.58 7.34
N TRP A 72 -4.93 -8.67 6.38
CA TRP A 72 -4.00 -8.87 5.28
C TRP A 72 -3.10 -7.63 5.12
N ILE A 73 -1.79 -7.85 5.27
CA ILE A 73 -0.77 -6.82 5.08
C ILE A 73 -0.15 -7.02 3.70
N GLN A 74 0.03 -5.93 2.96
CA GLN A 74 0.81 -5.93 1.72
C GLN A 74 2.01 -4.98 1.80
N GLY A 75 3.05 -5.33 1.03
CA GLY A 75 4.15 -4.41 0.76
C GLY A 75 3.80 -3.53 -0.44
N CYS A 76 3.88 -2.21 -0.27
CA CYS A 76 3.74 -1.23 -1.32
C CYS A 76 5.08 -0.56 -1.61
N ILE A 77 5.31 -0.26 -2.88
CA ILE A 77 6.52 0.40 -3.37
C ILE A 77 6.14 1.33 -4.52
N TRP A 78 6.63 2.57 -4.47
CA TRP A 78 6.37 3.55 -5.53
C TRP A 78 7.10 3.20 -6.83
N GLN A 79 8.36 2.77 -6.71
CA GLN A 79 9.22 2.50 -7.84
C GLN A 79 10.18 1.36 -7.50
N ILE A 80 10.33 0.42 -8.42
CA ILE A 80 11.35 -0.63 -8.35
C ILE A 80 12.54 -0.19 -9.20
N ASN A 81 13.69 0.00 -8.56
CA ASN A 81 14.94 0.22 -9.27
C ASN A 81 15.64 -1.11 -9.51
N TYR A 82 16.28 -1.27 -10.68
CA TYR A 82 17.03 -2.47 -11.00
C TYR A 82 18.11 -2.79 -9.95
N ASP A 83 18.79 -1.75 -9.45
CA ASP A 83 19.86 -1.88 -8.44
C ASP A 83 19.35 -2.33 -7.06
N ASP A 84 18.06 -2.12 -6.78
CA ASP A 84 17.42 -2.60 -5.56
C ASP A 84 17.00 -4.08 -5.67
N VAL A 85 17.10 -4.72 -6.85
CA VAL A 85 16.73 -6.14 -7.01
C VAL A 85 17.86 -7.05 -6.52
N ILE A 86 17.59 -7.82 -5.47
CA ILE A 86 18.52 -8.80 -4.89
C ILE A 86 18.47 -10.11 -5.68
N LYS A 87 17.26 -10.62 -5.96
CA LYS A 87 17.04 -11.86 -6.74
C LYS A 87 15.75 -11.77 -7.55
N VAL A 88 15.71 -12.52 -8.65
CA VAL A 88 14.51 -12.72 -9.47
C VAL A 88 14.17 -14.21 -9.50
N TYR A 89 12.89 -14.51 -9.30
CA TYR A 89 12.33 -15.85 -9.40
C TYR A 89 11.37 -15.93 -10.59
N HIS A 90 11.64 -16.84 -11.52
CA HIS A 90 10.72 -17.17 -12.61
C HIS A 90 10.00 -18.48 -12.30
N HIS A 91 8.67 -18.43 -12.44
CA HIS A 91 7.83 -19.63 -12.47
C HIS A 91 7.74 -20.13 -13.91
N TYR A 92 8.04 -21.39 -14.11
CA TYR A 92 7.79 -22.09 -15.37
C TYR A 92 6.53 -22.95 -15.25
N ASP A 93 5.93 -23.32 -16.38
CA ASP A 93 4.70 -24.12 -16.46
C ASP A 93 4.80 -25.48 -15.73
N ASN A 94 6.02 -25.94 -15.43
CA ASN A 94 6.30 -27.15 -14.65
C ASN A 94 6.50 -26.90 -13.13
N HIS A 95 6.11 -25.73 -12.61
CA HIS A 95 6.26 -25.32 -11.21
C HIS A 95 7.70 -25.31 -10.69
N GLN A 96 8.70 -25.27 -11.58
CA GLN A 96 10.10 -25.12 -11.17
C GLN A 96 10.46 -23.64 -11.05
N LEU A 97 11.10 -23.29 -9.92
CA LEU A 97 11.64 -21.96 -9.67
C LEU A 97 13.07 -21.86 -10.19
N LYS A 98 13.33 -20.91 -11.08
CA LYS A 98 14.70 -20.54 -11.47
C LYS A 98 15.09 -19.21 -10.83
N ILE A 99 16.22 -19.22 -10.14
CA ILE A 99 16.75 -18.08 -9.40
C ILE A 99 17.83 -17.40 -10.24
N PHE A 100 17.74 -16.08 -10.37
CA PHE A 100 18.74 -15.27 -11.03
C PHE A 100 19.23 -14.17 -10.09
N THR A 101 20.55 -14.00 -10.03
CA THR A 101 21.16 -12.84 -9.41
C THR A 101 21.40 -11.78 -10.49
N PRO A 102 20.80 -10.59 -10.39
CA PRO A 102 21.01 -9.51 -11.34
C PRO A 102 22.51 -9.15 -11.46
N LYS A 103 23.02 -9.03 -12.68
CA LYS A 103 24.39 -8.55 -12.92
C LYS A 103 24.38 -7.03 -12.82
N ARG A 104 24.97 -6.48 -11.76
CA ARG A 104 25.15 -5.03 -11.62
C ARG A 104 26.13 -4.54 -12.68
N LYS A 105 25.70 -3.60 -13.53
CA LYS A 105 26.64 -2.83 -14.35
C LYS A 105 27.28 -1.81 -13.43
N ILE A 106 28.55 -2.01 -13.07
CA ILE A 106 29.36 -0.94 -12.50
C ILE A 106 29.65 0.00 -13.67
N PHE A 107 29.04 1.17 -13.67
CA PHE A 107 29.49 2.27 -14.51
C PHE A 107 30.57 2.98 -13.69
N ASP A 108 31.83 2.83 -14.11
CA ASP A 108 32.96 3.59 -13.60
C ASP A 108 32.87 5.07 -13.99
#